data_AF-A0A7G6XW89-F1
#
_entry.id   AF-A0A7G6XW89-F1
#
_cell.length_a   1.000
_cell.length_b   1.000
_cell.length_c   1.000
_cell.angle_alpha   90.00
_cell.angle_beta   90.00
_cell.angle_gamma   90.00
#
_symmetry.space_group_name_H-M   'P 1'
#
loop_
_entity.id
_entity.type
_entity.pdbx_description
1 polymer ?
#
loop_
_entity_poly.entity_id
_entity_poly.type
_entity_poly.pdbx_seq_one_letter_code
_entity_poly.pdbx_strand_id
1 'polypeptide(L)'
;MSQAWPPGALAPGSRVRVVRARDWDGPWQFEFTGVIDPMGAPEPNLHAQALDGELMYWVTFDAPQRDSCGDGPYRKAQIWDRYLRAETGGPDTGQGRHPRG
;
A
#
# COMPACT_ATOMS: atom_id res chain seq x y z
N MET A 1 16.09 3.39 -14.41
CA MET A 1 16.82 3.79 -13.19
C MET A 1 16.03 3.26 -12.01
N SER A 2 16.62 2.45 -11.13
CA SER A 2 15.96 1.95 -9.93
C SER A 2 15.92 3.05 -8.88
N GLN A 3 14.73 3.59 -8.59
CA GLN A 3 14.54 4.55 -7.50
C GLN A 3 14.78 3.82 -6.16
N ALA A 4 15.56 4.44 -5.27
CA ALA A 4 15.83 3.88 -3.96
C ALA A 4 14.55 3.86 -3.11
N TRP A 5 14.35 2.77 -2.37
CA TRP A 5 13.19 2.67 -1.47
C TRP A 5 13.34 3.67 -0.32
N PRO A 6 12.36 4.55 -0.07
CA PRO A 6 12.43 5.52 1.02
C PRO A 6 12.50 4.83 2.40
N PRO A 7 13.32 5.33 3.34
CA PRO A 7 13.34 4.80 4.70
C PRO A 7 11.99 5.02 5.41
N GLY A 8 11.52 4.02 6.15
CA GLY A 8 10.24 4.07 6.86
C GLY A 8 9.01 3.83 5.98
N ALA A 9 9.16 3.72 4.65
CA ALA A 9 8.08 3.33 3.76
C ALA A 9 7.68 1.86 3.99
N LEU A 10 6.41 1.54 3.71
CA LEU A 10 5.95 0.15 3.65
C LEU A 10 6.86 -0.68 2.73
N ALA A 11 7.22 -1.88 3.18
CA ALA A 11 8.25 -2.67 2.51
C ALA A 11 7.76 -3.24 1.16
N PRO A 12 8.66 -3.45 0.19
CA PRO A 12 8.34 -4.09 -1.08
C PRO A 12 7.69 -5.46 -0.84
N GLY A 13 6.61 -5.79 -1.54
CA GLY A 13 5.91 -7.07 -1.37
C GLY A 13 5.03 -7.17 -0.12
N SER A 14 4.90 -6.10 0.67
CA SER A 14 4.05 -6.12 1.87
C SER A 14 2.57 -6.29 1.52
N ARG A 15 1.87 -7.07 2.34
CA ARG A 15 0.42 -7.20 2.31
C ARG A 15 -0.24 -5.96 2.87
N VAL A 16 -1.17 -5.40 2.11
CA VAL A 16 -1.87 -4.18 2.47
C VAL A 16 -3.36 -4.32 2.20
N ARG A 17 -4.15 -3.62 3.01
CA ARG A 17 -5.56 -3.36 2.77
C ARG A 17 -5.71 -1.91 2.30
N VAL A 18 -6.33 -1.74 1.13
CA VAL A 18 -6.77 -0.44 0.64
C VAL A 18 -8.05 -0.08 1.40
N VAL A 19 -8.00 0.98 2.19
CA VAL A 19 -9.11 1.46 3.02
C VAL A 19 -9.81 2.66 2.39
N ARG A 20 -11.10 2.83 2.68
CA ARG A 20 -11.85 3.97 2.18
C ARG A 20 -11.41 5.27 2.84
N ALA A 21 -11.60 6.37 2.13
CA ALA A 21 -11.56 7.67 2.74
C ALA A 21 -12.72 7.78 3.76
N ARG A 22 -12.48 8.49 4.88
CA ARG A 22 -13.50 8.66 5.92
C ARG A 22 -14.54 9.71 5.54
N ASP A 23 -14.11 10.72 4.80
CA ASP A 23 -14.89 11.95 4.60
C ASP A 23 -15.58 12.02 3.22
N TRP A 24 -15.33 11.03 2.37
CA TRP A 24 -15.97 10.89 1.05
C TRP A 24 -15.88 9.43 0.60
N ASP A 25 -16.67 9.07 -0.42
CA ASP A 25 -16.75 7.68 -0.92
C ASP A 25 -15.42 7.10 -1.41
N GLY A 26 -14.39 7.95 -1.56
CA GLY A 26 -13.05 7.55 -1.95
C GLY A 26 -12.97 7.17 -3.43
N PRO A 27 -11.77 6.84 -3.91
CA PRO A 27 -11.58 6.42 -5.30
C PRO A 27 -12.07 4.99 -5.57
N TRP A 28 -12.47 4.22 -4.55
CA TRP A 28 -12.83 2.80 -4.71
C TRP A 28 -14.17 2.49 -4.05
N GLN A 29 -14.94 1.57 -4.66
CA GLN A 29 -16.27 1.19 -4.17
C GLN A 29 -16.25 0.53 -2.79
N PHE A 30 -15.20 -0.24 -2.49
CA PHE A 30 -15.06 -1.00 -1.26
C PHE A 30 -13.60 -1.13 -0.85
N GLU A 31 -13.37 -1.59 0.37
CA GLU A 31 -12.05 -1.92 0.88
C GLU A 31 -11.63 -3.30 0.39
N PHE A 32 -10.39 -3.45 -0.06
CA PHE A 32 -9.89 -4.70 -0.61
C PHE A 32 -8.40 -4.88 -0.31
N THR A 33 -7.90 -6.08 -0.53
CA THR A 33 -6.52 -6.46 -0.25
C THR A 33 -5.65 -6.47 -1.50
N GLY A 34 -4.36 -6.24 -1.29
CA GLY A 34 -3.35 -6.28 -2.33
C GLY A 34 -1.94 -6.38 -1.78
N VAL A 35 -0.98 -6.26 -2.69
CA VAL A 35 0.46 -6.35 -2.42
C VAL A 35 1.14 -5.12 -2.98
N ILE A 36 2.04 -4.52 -2.19
CA ILE A 36 2.92 -3.46 -2.71
C ILE A 36 3.82 -4.05 -3.79
N ASP A 37 3.77 -3.49 -4.99
CA ASP A 37 4.59 -3.93 -6.10
C ASP A 37 6.08 -3.71 -5.78
N PRO A 38 6.88 -4.79 -5.68
CA PRO A 38 8.29 -4.66 -5.33
C PRO A 38 9.13 -4.00 -6.43
N MET A 39 8.60 -3.86 -7.65
CA MET A 39 9.29 -3.25 -8.78
C MET A 39 9.14 -1.71 -8.82
N GLY A 40 8.20 -1.14 -8.08
CA GLY A 40 7.93 0.29 -8.03
C GLY A 40 8.15 0.85 -6.64
N ALA A 41 9.30 1.50 -6.41
CA ALA A 41 9.52 2.24 -5.18
C ALA A 41 8.44 3.32 -5.01
N PRO A 42 7.99 3.57 -3.77
CA PRO A 42 6.99 4.59 -3.54
C PRO A 42 7.52 5.98 -3.86
N GLU A 43 6.64 6.79 -4.44
CA GLU A 43 6.95 8.12 -4.94
C GLU A 43 6.37 9.19 -4.01
N PRO A 44 7.01 10.36 -3.84
CA PRO A 44 6.41 11.47 -3.13
C PRO A 44 5.07 11.86 -3.77
N ASN A 45 4.04 12.04 -2.95
CA ASN A 45 2.76 12.52 -3.41
C ASN A 45 2.82 14.03 -3.66
N LEU A 46 2.92 14.44 -4.92
CA LEU A 46 3.00 15.85 -5.32
C LEU A 46 1.62 16.49 -5.52
N HIS A 47 0.53 15.78 -5.19
CA HIS A 47 -0.82 16.32 -5.35
C HIS A 47 -1.08 17.48 -4.37
N ALA A 48 -1.86 18.48 -4.77
CA ALA A 48 -2.18 19.65 -3.95
C ALA A 48 -2.94 19.33 -2.63
N GLN A 49 -3.46 18.12 -2.50
CA GLN A 49 -4.18 17.62 -1.32
C GLN A 49 -3.41 16.52 -0.57
N ALA A 50 -2.15 16.31 -0.96
CA ALA A 50 -1.25 15.39 -0.27
C ALA A 50 -0.94 15.92 1.13
N LEU A 51 -0.71 15.01 2.08
CA LEU A 51 -0.10 15.39 3.35
C LEU A 51 1.41 15.56 3.18
N ASP A 52 2.03 16.34 4.06
CA ASP A 52 3.49 16.52 4.05
C ASP A 52 4.21 15.18 4.20
N GLY A 53 5.08 14.86 3.24
CA GLY A 53 5.82 13.60 3.21
C GLY A 53 4.99 12.37 2.83
N GLU A 54 3.74 12.54 2.38
CA GLU A 54 2.92 11.43 1.93
C GLU A 54 3.51 10.75 0.70
N LEU A 55 3.44 9.42 0.68
CA LEU A 55 3.94 8.59 -0.40
C LEU A 55 2.78 7.99 -1.22
N MET A 56 3.07 7.67 -2.47
CA MET A 56 2.20 6.91 -3.37
C MET A 56 2.85 5.57 -3.67
N TYR A 57 2.11 4.48 -3.45
CA TYR A 57 2.57 3.12 -3.66
C TYR A 57 1.85 2.50 -4.85
N TRP A 58 2.60 1.79 -5.70
CA TRP A 58 2.00 0.85 -6.62
C TRP A 58 1.51 -0.38 -5.88
N VAL A 59 0.21 -0.66 -5.96
CA VAL A 59 -0.40 -1.82 -5.31
C VAL A 59 -1.02 -2.71 -6.37
N THR A 60 -0.62 -3.97 -6.41
CA THR A 60 -1.26 -5.02 -7.21
C THR A 60 -2.41 -5.62 -6.40
N PHE A 61 -3.59 -5.69 -6.99
CA PHE A 61 -4.81 -6.12 -6.29
C PHE A 61 -4.95 -7.64 -6.38
N ASP A 62 -5.48 -8.26 -5.32
CA ASP A 62 -5.73 -9.72 -5.30
C ASP A 62 -6.81 -10.13 -6.31
N ALA A 63 -7.81 -9.27 -6.47
CA ALA A 63 -8.88 -9.41 -7.44
C ALA A 63 -9.04 -8.08 -8.22
N PRO A 64 -9.48 -8.12 -9.49
CA PRO A 64 -9.76 -6.91 -10.26
C PRO A 64 -10.81 -6.02 -9.58
N GLN A 65 -10.55 -4.72 -9.46
CA GLN A 65 -11.39 -3.77 -8.71
C GLN A 65 -11.96 -2.67 -9.60
N ARG A 66 -13.18 -2.21 -9.30
CA ARG A 66 -13.77 -1.04 -9.93
C ARG A 66 -13.59 0.18 -9.04
N ASP A 67 -13.34 1.32 -9.66
CA ASP A 67 -13.30 2.60 -8.97
C ASP A 67 -14.72 3.07 -8.59
N SER A 68 -14.83 4.19 -7.86
CA SER A 68 -16.13 4.73 -7.43
C SER A 68 -17.03 5.20 -8.58
N CYS A 69 -16.48 5.51 -9.76
CA CYS A 69 -17.23 5.80 -10.98
C CYS A 69 -17.73 4.53 -11.68
N GLY A 70 -17.22 3.36 -11.29
CA GLY A 70 -17.52 2.07 -11.92
C GLY A 70 -16.53 1.66 -13.02
N ASP A 71 -15.47 2.45 -13.25
CA ASP A 71 -14.44 2.17 -14.24
C ASP A 71 -13.52 1.01 -13.80
N GLY A 72 -12.90 0.35 -14.77
CA GLY A 72 -12.04 -0.83 -14.59
C GLY A 72 -12.59 -2.09 -15.27
N PRO A 73 -12.31 -3.30 -14.75
CA PRO A 73 -11.70 -3.56 -13.46
C PRO A 73 -10.16 -3.48 -13.51
N TYR A 74 -9.59 -2.66 -12.66
CA TYR A 74 -8.16 -2.47 -12.52
C TYR A 74 -7.53 -3.61 -11.75
N ARG A 75 -6.30 -3.98 -12.09
CA ARG A 75 -5.51 -4.98 -11.35
C ARG A 75 -4.38 -4.36 -10.54
N LYS A 76 -4.13 -3.08 -10.76
CA LYS A 76 -3.03 -2.33 -10.15
C LYS A 76 -3.32 -0.83 -10.25
N ALA A 77 -2.98 -0.08 -9.20
CA ALA A 77 -3.05 1.38 -9.21
C ALA A 77 -2.02 1.99 -8.25
N GLN A 78 -1.81 3.31 -8.35
CA GLN A 78 -1.11 4.07 -7.32
C GLN A 78 -2.09 4.45 -6.22
N ILE A 79 -1.75 4.10 -4.99
CA ILE A 79 -2.56 4.34 -3.79
C ILE A 79 -1.75 5.18 -2.81
N TRP A 80 -2.36 6.21 -2.24
CA TRP A 80 -1.68 7.09 -1.29
C TRP A 80 -1.54 6.39 0.06
N ASP A 81 -0.44 6.66 0.76
CA ASP A 81 -0.07 6.02 2.01
C ASP A 81 -1.20 6.01 3.05
N ARG A 82 -1.91 7.12 3.21
CA ARG A 82 -3.00 7.22 4.18
C ARG A 82 -4.16 6.24 3.95
N TYR A 83 -4.31 5.75 2.72
CA TYR A 83 -5.32 4.75 2.33
C TYR A 83 -4.79 3.32 2.34
N LEU A 84 -3.56 3.10 2.82
CA LEU A 84 -2.98 1.79 3.01
C LEU A 84 -2.91 1.45 4.48
N ARG A 85 -3.29 0.22 4.81
CA ARG A 85 -3.04 -0.39 6.12
C ARG A 85 -2.27 -1.66 5.90
N ALA A 86 -1.08 -1.75 6.48
CA ALA A 86 -0.34 -3.01 6.50
C ALA A 86 -1.19 -4.05 7.22
N GLU A 87 -1.43 -5.18 6.57
CA GLU A 87 -1.99 -6.33 7.29
C GLU A 87 -0.90 -6.79 8.25
N THR A 88 -1.21 -6.84 9.55
CA THR A 88 -0.22 -7.27 10.55
C THR A 88 0.06 -8.75 10.36
N GLY A 89 1.06 -9.01 9.52
CA GLY A 89 1.78 -10.24 9.32
C GLY A 89 3.19 -9.81 8.99
N GLY A 90 3.85 -9.16 9.95
CA GLY A 90 5.29 -8.90 9.83
C GLY A 90 6.02 -10.21 9.54
N PRO A 91 7.24 -10.16 8.97
CA PRO A 91 8.10 -11.32 9.05
C PRO A 91 8.13 -11.72 10.53
N ASP A 92 7.89 -13.00 10.82
CA ASP A 92 8.27 -13.58 12.09
C ASP A 92 9.75 -13.25 12.30
N THR A 93 10.04 -12.15 12.97
CA THR A 93 11.28 -12.00 13.73
C THR A 93 11.12 -12.92 14.93
N GLY A 94 11.18 -14.22 14.63
CA GLY A 94 11.51 -15.28 15.55
C GLY A 94 12.91 -14.96 16.05
N GLN A 95 12.97 -14.08 17.04
CA GLN A 95 14.14 -13.86 17.87
C GLN A 95 14.58 -15.24 18.35
N GLY A 96 15.86 -15.54 18.12
CA GLY A 96 16.44 -16.83 18.37
C GLY A 96 16.06 -17.39 19.73
N ARG A 97 15.48 -18.58 19.74
CA ARG A 97 15.54 -19.46 20.90
C ARG A 97 17.01 -19.82 21.14
N HIS A 98 17.67 -19.02 21.97
CA HIS A 98 18.73 -19.51 22.84
C HIS A 98 18.11 -19.80 24.21
N PRO A 99 17.93 -21.07 24.62
CA PRO A 99 18.06 -21.40 26.02
C PRO A 99 19.57 -21.55 26.32
N ARG A 100 20.05 -20.70 27.23
CA ARG A 100 21.23 -21.00 28.05
C ARG A 100 20.83 -22.07 29.07
N GLY A 101 21.72 -23.01 29.34
CA GLY A 101 21.59 -23.98 30.44
C GLY A 101 21.98 -25.38 29.99
#